data_AF-A0A847MPT2-F1
#
_entry.id   AF-A0A847MPT2-F1
#
_cell.length_a   1.000
_cell.length_b   1.000
_cell.length_c   1.000
_cell.angle_alpha   90.00
_cell.angle_beta   90.00
_cell.angle_gamma   90.00
#
_symmetry.space_group_name_H-M   'P 1'
#
loop_
_entity.id
_entity.type
_entity.pdbx_description
1 polymer ?
#
loop_
_entity_poly.entity_id
_entity_poly.type
_entity_poly.pdbx_seq_one_letter_code
_entity_poly.pdbx_strand_id
1 'polypeptide(L)' 'LIDISDDGISAVYTFYEPDNKNSLGHYGILCQLDLCKITSKPWLYLGYWVDGCDKLSYKMDYQPAEIFRDGHWIPYNQG' A
#
# COMPACT_ATOMS: atom_id res chain seq x y z
N LEU A 1 11.65 2.85 -3.49
CA LEU A 1 12.42 1.59 -3.38
C LEU A 1 11.44 0.49 -3.01
N ILE A 2 11.42 -0.62 -3.75
CA ILE A 2 10.56 -1.77 -3.47
C ILE A 2 11.42 -2.96 -3.06
N ASP A 3 10.95 -3.76 -2.10
CA ASP A 3 11.56 -5.03 -1.72
C ASP A 3 10.63 -6.17 -2.17
N ILE A 4 11.18 -7.27 -2.69
CA ILE A 4 10.41 -8.39 -3.21
C ILE A 4 10.67 -9.59 -2.31
N SER A 5 9.62 -9.99 -1.57
CA SER A 5 9.60 -11.16 -0.69
C SER A 5 8.88 -12.33 -1.36
N ASP A 6 8.95 -13.53 -0.76
CA ASP A 6 8.32 -14.74 -1.33
C ASP A 6 6.79 -14.63 -1.41
N ASP A 7 6.18 -13.88 -0.50
CA ASP A 7 4.74 -13.70 -0.34
C ASP A 7 4.22 -12.32 -0.79
N GLY A 8 5.08 -11.34 -1.08
CA GLY A 8 4.62 -10.02 -1.48
C GLY A 8 5.69 -9.04 -1.95
N ILE A 9 5.23 -7.88 -2.41
CA ILE A 9 6.08 -6.72 -2.72
C ILE A 9 5.90 -5.70 -1.58
N SER A 10 6.98 -5.16 -1.05
CA SER A 10 6.97 -4.12 -0.03
C SER A 10 7.31 -2.76 -0.61
N ALA A 11 6.38 -1.81 -0.48
CA ALA A 11 6.55 -0.42 -0.88
C ALA A 11 7.33 0.33 0.21
N VAL A 12 8.66 0.14 0.26
CA VAL A 12 9.52 0.69 1.33
C VAL A 12 9.57 2.22 1.29
N TYR A 13 9.58 2.82 0.10
CA TYR A 13 9.57 4.27 -0.08
C TYR A 13 8.84 4.69 -1.36
N THR A 14 7.75 5.44 -1.20
CA THR A 14 7.07 6.17 -2.27
C THR A 14 7.21 7.66 -1.96
N PHE A 15 8.24 8.30 -2.52
CA PHE A 15 8.33 9.77 -2.49
C PHE A 15 7.32 10.32 -3.50
N TYR A 16 6.36 11.11 -3.03
CA TYR A 16 5.50 11.90 -3.91
C TYR A 16 5.51 13.36 -3.44
N GLU A 17 5.45 14.26 -4.40
CA GLU A 17 5.46 15.69 -4.17
C GLU A 17 4.01 16.14 -3.86
N PRO A 18 3.71 16.57 -2.62
CA PRO A 18 2.33 16.78 -2.18
C PRO A 18 1.61 17.94 -2.89
N ASP A 19 2.35 18.85 -3.52
CA ASP A 19 1.81 20.02 -4.25
C ASP A 19 1.48 19.73 -5.72
N ASN A 20 1.78 18.53 -6.23
CA ASN A 20 1.42 18.16 -7.58
C ASN A 20 0.00 17.58 -7.59
N LYS A 21 -0.96 18.28 -8.22
CA LYS A 21 -2.36 17.82 -8.40
C LYS A 21 -2.48 16.49 -9.16
N ASN A 22 -1.40 16.04 -9.78
CA ASN A 22 -1.30 14.75 -10.42
C ASN A 22 -0.91 13.73 -9.35
N SER A 23 -1.82 12.79 -9.01
CA SER A 23 -1.66 11.75 -7.97
C SER A 23 -0.57 10.71 -8.29
N LEU A 24 0.68 11.15 -8.46
CA LEU A 24 1.84 10.30 -8.79
C LEU A 24 2.07 9.23 -7.72
N GLY A 25 1.75 9.53 -6.45
CA GLY A 25 1.78 8.55 -5.36
C GLY A 25 0.79 7.40 -5.55
N HIS A 26 -0.43 7.69 -6.06
CA HIS A 26 -1.42 6.66 -6.36
C HIS A 26 -1.01 5.83 -7.58
N TYR A 27 -0.48 6.49 -8.61
CA TYR A 27 0.02 5.81 -9.80
C TYR A 27 1.14 4.82 -9.44
N GLY A 28 2.07 5.23 -8.56
CA GLY A 28 3.12 4.34 -8.07
C GLY A 28 2.58 3.08 -7.36
N ILE A 29 1.47 3.18 -6.63
CA ILE A 29 0.82 2.00 -6.02
C ILE A 29 0.17 1.12 -7.09
N LEU A 30 -0.54 1.71 -8.05
CA LEU A 30 -1.16 0.95 -9.15
C LEU A 30 -0.10 0.17 -9.96
N CYS A 31 1.04 0.78 -10.27
CA CYS A 31 2.14 0.08 -10.92
C CYS A 31 2.67 -1.10 -10.08
N GLN A 32 2.74 -0.94 -8.76
CA GLN A 32 3.17 -2.02 -7.86
C GLN A 32 2.13 -3.14 -7.76
N LEU A 33 0.84 -2.82 -7.78
CA LEU A 33 -0.24 -3.81 -7.86
C LEU A 33 -0.16 -4.60 -9.17
N ASP A 34 0.08 -3.92 -10.29
CA ASP A 34 0.26 -4.59 -11.57
C ASP A 34 1.53 -5.46 -11.59
N LEU A 35 2.60 -5.01 -10.94
CA LEU A 35 3.79 -5.83 -10.74
C LEU A 35 3.49 -7.08 -9.89
N CYS A 36 2.68 -6.96 -8.83
CA CYS A 36 2.24 -8.11 -8.04
C CYS A 36 1.47 -9.13 -8.89
N LYS A 37 0.57 -8.66 -9.77
CA LYS A 37 -0.16 -9.53 -10.71
C LYS A 37 0.78 -10.25 -11.67
N ILE A 38 1.73 -9.52 -12.27
CA ILE A 38 2.71 -10.07 -13.22
C ILE A 38 3.61 -11.10 -12.54
N THR A 39 3.99 -10.86 -11.28
CA THR A 39 4.90 -11.72 -10.51
C THR A 39 4.17 -12.77 -9.66
N SER A 40 2.85 -12.87 -9.79
CA SER A 40 1.99 -13.77 -9.00
C SER A 40 2.17 -13.65 -7.49
N LYS A 41 2.42 -12.42 -7.01
CA LYS A 41 2.54 -12.12 -5.58
C LYS A 41 1.17 -11.75 -5.01
N PRO A 42 0.71 -12.43 -3.95
CA PRO A 42 -0.61 -12.19 -3.40
C PRO A 42 -0.73 -10.86 -2.65
N TRP A 43 0.38 -10.30 -2.14
CA TRP A 43 0.35 -9.14 -1.26
C TRP A 43 1.20 -7.97 -1.75
N LEU A 44 0.67 -6.76 -1.59
CA LEU A 44 1.41 -5.50 -1.66
C LEU A 44 1.41 -4.85 -0.28
N TYR A 45 2.57 -4.80 0.36
CA TYR A 45 2.74 -4.18 1.68
C TYR A 45 2.98 -2.68 1.51
N LEU A 46 1.97 -1.86 1.86
CA LEU A 46 2.05 -0.39 1.78
C LEU A 46 2.79 0.26 2.98
N GLY A 47 3.35 -0.55 3.88
CA GLY A 47 4.05 -0.11 5.07
C GLY A 47 3.12 0.46 6.15
N TYR A 48 3.70 1.18 7.12
CA TYR A 48 2.96 1.69 8.29
C TYR A 48 1.83 2.64 7.90
N TRP A 49 0.71 2.47 8.59
CA TRP A 49 -0.45 3.36 8.56
C TRP A 49 -0.69 3.89 9.99
N VAL A 50 -1.05 5.16 10.11
CA VAL A 50 -1.34 5.81 11.39
C VAL A 50 -2.77 6.35 11.32
N ASP A 51 -3.58 5.91 12.27
CA ASP A 51 -4.96 6.35 12.39
C ASP A 51 -5.05 7.87 12.61
N GLY A 52 -5.98 8.53 11.91
CA GLY A 52 -6.13 9.99 11.92
C GLY A 52 -5.08 10.79 11.14
N CYS A 53 -4.17 10.15 10.39
CA CYS A 53 -3.24 10.87 9.53
C CYS A 53 -3.79 11.03 8.11
N ASP A 54 -4.27 12.24 7.76
CA ASP A 54 -4.81 12.57 6.42
C ASP A 54 -3.82 12.29 5.29
N LYS A 55 -2.51 12.38 5.56
CA LYS A 55 -1.48 12.06 4.57
C LYS A 55 -1.33 10.58 4.28
N LEU A 56 -1.86 9.70 5.14
CA LEU A 56 -1.76 8.24 5.03
C LEU A 56 -3.12 7.57 4.79
N SER A 57 -4.22 8.33 4.83
CA SER A 57 -5.57 7.82 4.62
C SER A 57 -5.75 7.13 3.27
N TYR A 58 -5.06 7.62 2.23
CA TYR A 58 -5.12 7.07 0.88
C TYR A 58 -4.75 5.59 0.76
N LYS A 59 -3.98 5.04 1.70
CA LYS A 59 -3.62 3.59 1.70
C LYS A 59 -4.84 2.71 1.92
N MET A 60 -5.89 3.22 2.54
CA MET A 60 -7.12 2.51 2.89
C MET A 60 -8.10 2.39 1.73
N ASP A 61 -7.90 3.19 0.67
CA ASP A 61 -8.75 3.20 -0.52
C ASP A 61 -8.49 1.99 -1.44
N TYR A 62 -7.41 1.24 -1.20
CA TYR A 62 -7.06 0.04 -1.95
C TYR A 62 -7.65 -1.20 -1.28
N GLN A 63 -8.63 -1.85 -1.93
CA GLN A 63 -9.36 -2.98 -1.38
C GLN A 63 -9.28 -4.21 -2.31
N PRO A 64 -9.33 -5.44 -1.78
CA PRO A 64 -9.37 -5.79 -0.34
C PRO A 64 -8.04 -5.53 0.38
N ALA A 65 -8.09 -5.09 1.64
CA ALA A 65 -6.90 -4.81 2.47
C ALA A 65 -6.94 -5.51 3.83
N GLU A 66 -5.76 -5.71 4.41
CA GLU A 66 -5.57 -6.17 5.78
C GLU A 66 -4.66 -5.20 6.55
N ILE A 67 -4.88 -5.09 7.86
CA ILE A 67 -4.00 -4.35 8.77
C ILE A 67 -3.36 -5.31 9.77
N PHE A 68 -2.09 -5.08 10.08
CA PHE A 68 -1.39 -5.82 11.11
C PHE A 68 -1.61 -5.15 12.47
N ARG A 69 -2.36 -5.81 13.35
CA ARG A 69 -2.68 -5.31 14.69
C ARG A 69 -2.54 -6.43 15.71
N ASP A 70 -1.90 -6.13 16.83
CA ASP A 70 -1.73 -7.07 17.95
C ASP A 70 -1.17 -8.44 17.51
N GLY A 71 -0.21 -8.43 16.59
CA GLY A 71 0.47 -9.64 16.09
C GLY A 71 -0.28 -10.40 14.98
N HIS A 72 -1.44 -9.91 14.54
CA HIS A 72 -2.29 -10.61 13.58
C HIS A 72 -2.70 -9.70 12.41
N TRP A 73 -2.79 -10.29 11.22
CA TRP A 73 -3.44 -9.63 10.07
C TRP A 73 -4.95 -9.78 10.20
N ILE A 74 -5.67 -8.66 10.12
CA ILE A 74 -7.13 -8.61 10.15
C ILE A 74 -7.67 -7.87 8.93
N PRO A 75 -8.79 -8.30 8.34
CA PRO A 75 -9.44 -7.58 7.25
C PRO A 75 -9.73 -6.13 7.64
N TYR A 76 -9.30 -5.20 6.80
CA TYR A 76 -9.65 -3.81 6.94
C TYR A 76 -10.97 -3.54 6.21
N ASN A 77 -12.06 -3.54 6.97
CA ASN A 77 -13.38 -3.18 6.46
C ASN A 77 -13.61 -1.70 6.76
N GLN A 78 -13.68 -0.88 5.72
CA GLN A 78 -14.15 0.49 5.82
C GLN A 78 -15.65 0.42 6.15
N GLY A 79 -16.01 0.68 7.40
CA GLY A 79 -17.39 0.81 7.88
C GLY A 79 -17.96 2.18 7.55
#